data_AF-X1S9E8-F1
#
_entry.id   AF-X1S9E8-F1
#
_cell.length_a   1.000
_cell.length_b   1.000
_cell.length_c   1.000
_cell.angle_alpha   90.00
_cell.angle_beta   90.00
_cell.angle_gamma   90.00
#
_symmetry.space_group_name_H-M   'P 1'
#
loop_
_entity.id
_entity.type
_entity.pdbx_description
1 polymer ?
#
loop_
_entity_poly.entity_id
_entity_poly.type
_entity_poly.pdbx_seq_one_letter_code
_entity_poly.pdbx_strand_id
1 'polypeptide(L)'
;MDSADRKAKKAAAQARFVNPYKMGDILHHSWGYDQTNCDFYQVVEVKKASVVLRPIGAKTVEGSEGFMSCSLMPEKDAFIEKRSHALSKFDKPITPENPTITKRVSFYVQDDDSLKYYIPVPYGWCDLWKGKPEYSSWYA
;
A
#
# COMPACT_ATOMS: atom_id res chain seq x y z
N MET A 1 -19.12 -23.97 5.36
CA MET A 1 -19.59 -22.70 4.77
C MET A 1 -19.54 -22.86 3.27
N ASP A 2 -20.70 -22.97 2.64
CA ASP A 2 -20.83 -23.33 1.24
C ASP A 2 -20.26 -22.24 0.32
N SER A 3 -19.84 -22.59 -0.90
CA SER A 3 -19.33 -21.64 -1.89
C SER A 3 -20.38 -20.57 -2.25
N ALA A 4 -21.66 -20.95 -2.25
CA ALA A 4 -22.77 -20.03 -2.51
C ALA A 4 -22.89 -18.95 -1.42
N ASP A 5 -22.75 -19.33 -0.15
CA ASP A 5 -22.83 -18.39 0.99
C ASP A 5 -21.71 -17.35 0.95
N ARG A 6 -20.48 -17.78 0.60
CA ARG A 6 -19.33 -16.87 0.46
C ARG A 6 -19.53 -15.87 -0.66
N LYS A 7 -20.11 -16.31 -1.79
CA LYS A 7 -20.41 -15.42 -2.93
C LYS A 7 -21.48 -14.39 -2.56
N ALA A 8 -22.55 -14.81 -1.87
CA ALA A 8 -23.61 -13.92 -1.41
C ALA A 8 -23.08 -12.88 -0.41
N LYS A 9 -22.30 -13.30 0.60
CA LYS A 9 -21.65 -12.40 1.56
C LYS A 9 -20.75 -11.37 0.88
N LYS A 10 -19.95 -11.81 -0.11
CA LYS A 10 -19.09 -10.90 -0.89
C LYS A 10 -19.89 -9.89 -1.71
N ALA A 11 -21.00 -10.32 -2.34
CA ALA A 11 -21.86 -9.43 -3.11
C ALA A 11 -22.53 -8.36 -2.22
N ALA A 12 -23.05 -8.76 -1.06
CA ALA A 12 -23.59 -7.83 -0.06
C ALA A 12 -22.51 -6.85 0.44
N ALA A 13 -21.32 -7.34 0.74
CA ALA A 13 -20.17 -6.53 1.12
C ALA A 13 -19.78 -5.53 0.02
N GLN A 14 -19.83 -5.94 -1.24
CA GLN A 14 -19.54 -5.06 -2.38
C GLN A 14 -20.60 -3.99 -2.58
N ALA A 15 -21.88 -4.29 -2.31
CA ALA A 15 -22.97 -3.32 -2.40
C ALA A 15 -22.86 -2.21 -1.34
N ARG A 16 -22.40 -2.54 -0.12
CA ARG A 16 -22.15 -1.57 0.96
C ARG A 16 -20.73 -1.00 0.97
N PHE A 17 -19.94 -1.27 -0.06
CA PHE A 17 -18.55 -0.81 -0.13
C PHE A 17 -18.50 0.72 -0.10
N VAL A 18 -17.74 1.26 0.85
CA VAL A 18 -17.35 2.67 0.91
C VAL A 18 -15.84 2.70 0.95
N ASN A 19 -15.22 3.53 0.11
CA ASN A 19 -13.77 3.66 0.10
C ASN A 19 -13.29 4.16 1.48
N PRO A 20 -12.48 3.40 2.22
CA PRO A 20 -12.06 3.77 3.57
C PRO A 20 -10.95 4.84 3.60
N TYR A 21 -10.26 5.03 2.47
CA TYR A 21 -9.08 5.88 2.39
C TYR A 21 -9.46 7.34 2.18
N LYS A 22 -8.56 8.23 2.62
CA LYS A 22 -8.67 9.67 2.51
C LYS A 22 -7.49 10.25 1.75
N MET A 23 -7.71 11.44 1.20
CA MET A 23 -6.64 12.24 0.61
C MET A 23 -5.53 12.48 1.62
N GLY A 24 -4.30 12.20 1.24
CA GLY A 24 -3.11 12.34 2.09
C GLY A 24 -2.83 11.16 3.01
N ASP A 25 -3.64 10.09 2.98
CA ASP A 25 -3.29 8.83 3.66
C ASP A 25 -2.00 8.28 3.06
N ILE A 26 -1.17 7.67 3.92
CA ILE A 26 0.06 7.01 3.51
C ILE A 26 -0.17 5.50 3.56
N LEU A 27 0.23 4.83 2.50
CA LEU A 27 0.24 3.38 2.38
C LEU A 27 1.67 2.88 2.43
N HIS A 28 1.84 1.77 3.12
CA HIS A 28 3.11 1.09 3.26
C HIS A 28 3.04 -0.29 2.61
N HIS A 29 4.08 -0.64 1.87
CA HIS A 29 4.29 -1.95 1.29
C HIS A 29 5.65 -2.49 1.70
N SER A 30 5.64 -3.55 2.50
CA SER A 30 6.85 -4.29 2.86
C SER A 30 6.95 -5.53 1.99
N TRP A 31 8.10 -5.73 1.36
CA TRP A 31 8.35 -6.89 0.50
C TRP A 31 9.82 -7.28 0.49
N GLY A 32 10.09 -8.52 0.11
CA GLY A 32 11.43 -9.04 -0.10
C GLY A 32 11.44 -10.53 0.16
N TYR A 33 12.45 -11.20 -0.39
CA TYR A 33 12.60 -12.64 -0.23
C TYR A 33 13.44 -12.92 1.03
N ASP A 34 14.73 -12.56 1.01
CA ASP A 34 15.59 -12.59 2.19
C ASP A 34 15.85 -11.18 2.79
N GLN A 35 15.23 -10.15 2.23
CA GLN A 35 15.35 -8.74 2.63
C GLN A 35 14.01 -8.16 3.04
N THR A 36 14.03 -7.01 3.71
CA THR A 36 12.81 -6.22 3.98
C THR A 36 12.93 -4.85 3.33
N ASN A 37 12.33 -4.69 2.16
CA ASN A 37 12.20 -3.41 1.47
C ASN A 37 10.88 -2.76 1.85
N CYS A 38 10.91 -1.47 2.15
CA CYS A 38 9.71 -0.67 2.43
C CYS A 38 9.50 0.36 1.34
N ASP A 39 8.33 0.31 0.73
CA ASP A 39 7.84 1.32 -0.19
C ASP A 39 6.67 2.08 0.40
N PHE A 40 6.67 3.39 0.18
CA PHE A 40 5.64 4.28 0.69
C PHE A 40 4.93 5.02 -0.44
N TYR A 41 3.62 5.18 -0.29
CA TYR A 41 2.77 5.83 -1.28
C TYR A 41 1.78 6.74 -0.58
N GLN A 42 1.56 7.93 -1.12
CA GLN A 42 0.54 8.84 -0.64
C GLN A 42 -0.69 8.78 -1.55
N VAL A 43 -1.87 8.77 -0.94
CA VAL A 43 -3.16 8.89 -1.62
C VAL A 43 -3.33 10.33 -2.10
N VAL A 44 -3.35 10.53 -3.42
CA VAL A 44 -3.51 11.84 -4.08
C VAL A 44 -4.87 12.01 -4.75
N GLU A 45 -5.67 10.96 -4.83
CA GLU A 45 -7.09 11.04 -5.21
C GLU A 45 -7.85 9.85 -4.63
N VAL A 46 -9.08 10.06 -4.15
CA VAL A 46 -9.99 9.00 -3.71
C VAL A 46 -11.16 8.92 -4.68
N LYS A 47 -11.31 7.78 -5.35
CA LYS A 47 -12.44 7.47 -6.24
C LYS A 47 -13.40 6.53 -5.53
N LYS A 48 -14.56 6.28 -6.12
CA LYS A 48 -15.63 5.45 -5.54
C LYS A 48 -15.13 4.11 -4.99
N ALA A 49 -14.19 3.45 -5.68
CA ALA A 49 -13.64 2.16 -5.23
C ALA A 49 -12.19 1.92 -5.68
N SER A 50 -11.51 3.00 -5.99
CA SER A 50 -10.07 3.02 -6.28
C SER A 50 -9.46 4.24 -5.62
N VAL A 51 -8.15 4.20 -5.46
CA VAL A 51 -7.34 5.33 -5.04
C VAL A 51 -6.25 5.59 -6.07
N VAL A 52 -5.89 6.85 -6.22
CA VAL A 52 -4.72 7.26 -6.98
C VAL A 52 -3.60 7.49 -6.01
N LEU A 53 -2.48 6.81 -6.25
CA LEU A 53 -1.31 6.77 -5.40
C LEU A 53 -0.15 7.46 -6.08
N ARG A 54 0.66 8.15 -5.29
CA ARG A 54 1.94 8.71 -5.71
C ARG A 54 3.04 8.21 -4.79
N PRO A 55 4.15 7.65 -5.31
CA PRO A 55 5.24 7.19 -4.46
C PRO A 55 5.88 8.37 -3.71
N ILE A 56 6.24 8.14 -2.46
CA ILE A 56 6.93 9.11 -1.62
C ILE A 56 8.23 8.52 -1.06
N GLY A 57 9.17 9.39 -0.73
CA GLY A 57 10.39 9.04 -0.04
C GLY A 57 10.16 8.68 1.42
N ALA A 58 11.24 8.26 2.07
CA ALA A 58 11.29 8.01 3.51
C ALA A 58 12.63 8.45 4.07
N LYS A 59 12.63 8.78 5.36
CA LYS A 59 13.82 9.07 6.15
C LYS A 59 14.12 7.91 7.08
N THR A 60 15.40 7.63 7.26
CA THR A 60 15.87 6.77 8.35
C THR A 60 15.59 7.46 9.69
N VAL A 61 15.08 6.70 10.65
CA VAL A 61 14.94 7.15 12.03
C VAL A 61 16.33 7.16 12.67
N GLU A 62 16.76 8.33 13.16
CA GLU A 62 18.07 8.49 13.80
C GLU A 62 18.26 7.53 14.98
N GLY A 63 19.38 6.79 14.98
CA GLY A 63 19.70 5.81 16.01
C GLY A 63 19.01 4.45 15.82
N SER A 64 18.29 4.25 14.72
CA SER A 64 17.71 2.95 14.35
C SER A 64 18.63 2.10 13.47
N GLU A 65 19.80 2.61 13.10
CA GLU A 65 20.74 1.94 12.23
C GLU A 65 21.38 0.72 12.93
N GLY A 66 21.12 -0.46 12.39
CA GLY A 66 21.82 -1.70 12.70
C GLY A 66 22.90 -2.00 11.67
N PHE A 67 23.57 -3.15 11.81
CA PHE A 67 24.63 -3.58 10.89
C PHE A 67 24.16 -3.62 9.43
N MET A 68 22.91 -4.05 9.17
CA MET A 68 22.32 -4.21 7.84
C MET A 68 20.81 -3.89 7.82
N SER A 69 20.38 -2.99 8.70
CA SER A 69 18.97 -2.66 8.87
C SER A 69 18.77 -1.24 9.38
N CYS A 70 17.58 -0.69 9.15
CA CYS A 70 17.16 0.56 9.74
C CYS A 70 15.63 0.60 9.88
N SER A 71 15.12 1.61 10.58
CA SER A 71 13.70 1.93 10.57
C SER A 71 13.44 3.14 9.67
N LEU A 72 12.43 3.04 8.80
CA LEU A 72 12.05 4.07 7.85
C LEU A 72 10.76 4.76 8.26
N MET A 73 10.76 6.08 8.18
CA MET A 73 9.62 6.96 8.38
C MET A 73 9.23 7.57 7.04
N PRO A 74 8.00 7.34 6.53
CA PRO A 74 7.57 7.97 5.30
C PRO A 74 7.56 9.48 5.41
N GLU A 75 8.00 10.14 4.34
CA GLU A 75 7.95 11.59 4.24
C GLU A 75 6.74 12.01 3.41
N LYS A 76 5.73 12.53 4.10
CA LYS A 76 4.54 13.09 3.45
C LYS A 76 4.96 14.18 2.45
N ASP A 77 4.35 14.17 1.28
CA ASP A 77 4.57 15.11 0.16
C ASP A 77 5.98 15.07 -0.47
N ALA A 78 6.90 14.23 0.01
CA ALA A 78 8.21 14.00 -0.60
C ALA A 78 8.10 13.07 -1.82
N PHE A 79 7.46 13.56 -2.88
CA PHE A 79 7.14 12.75 -4.05
C PHE A 79 8.39 12.32 -4.84
N ILE A 80 8.42 11.03 -5.21
CA ILE A 80 9.47 10.48 -6.06
C ILE A 80 9.13 10.74 -7.53
N GLU A 81 10.07 11.34 -8.27
CA GLU A 81 9.87 11.69 -9.68
C GLU A 81 10.08 10.52 -10.65
N LYS A 82 10.96 9.59 -10.30
CA LYS A 82 11.32 8.45 -11.15
C LYS A 82 11.42 7.19 -10.32
N ARG A 83 10.71 6.15 -10.75
CA ARG A 83 10.82 4.80 -10.17
C ARG A 83 10.60 3.76 -11.27
N SER A 84 11.62 2.93 -11.49
CA SER A 84 11.59 1.86 -12.49
C SER A 84 10.67 0.70 -12.10
N HIS A 85 10.54 0.43 -10.80
CA HIS A 85 9.65 -0.59 -10.26
C HIS A 85 8.30 0.03 -9.87
N ALA A 86 7.25 -0.30 -10.62
CA ALA A 86 5.90 0.13 -10.30
C ALA A 86 5.24 -0.82 -9.29
N LEU A 87 4.16 -0.36 -8.64
CA LEU A 87 3.36 -1.15 -7.68
C LEU A 87 2.80 -2.45 -8.27
N SER A 88 2.83 -2.64 -9.59
CA SER A 88 2.54 -3.93 -10.20
C SER A 88 3.31 -4.24 -11.46
N LYS A 89 3.41 -5.54 -11.79
CA LYS A 89 3.98 -6.05 -13.05
C LYS A 89 3.33 -5.49 -14.33
N PHE A 90 2.12 -4.93 -14.21
CA PHE A 90 1.38 -4.32 -15.31
C PHE A 90 1.31 -2.80 -15.24
N ASP A 91 1.78 -2.21 -14.13
CA ASP A 91 1.80 -0.77 -14.01
C ASP A 91 2.96 -0.21 -14.83
N LYS A 92 2.74 0.94 -15.44
CA LYS A 92 3.82 1.68 -16.09
C LYS A 92 4.81 2.20 -15.04
N PRO A 93 6.10 2.35 -15.38
CA PRO A 93 7.05 3.05 -14.53
C PRO A 93 6.53 4.43 -14.13
N ILE A 94 6.96 4.89 -12.95
CA ILE A 94 6.72 6.25 -12.51
C ILE A 94 7.67 7.16 -13.28
N THR A 95 7.11 8.08 -14.04
CA THR A 95 7.85 9.11 -14.76
C THR A 95 7.26 10.49 -14.44
N PRO A 96 7.96 11.60 -14.72
CA PRO A 96 7.41 12.93 -14.54
C PRO A 96 6.09 13.14 -15.29
N GLU A 97 5.91 12.49 -16.44
CA GLU A 97 4.69 12.56 -17.27
C GLU A 97 3.56 11.67 -16.74
N ASN A 98 3.90 10.60 -16.02
CA ASN A 98 2.94 9.70 -15.38
C ASN A 98 3.36 9.39 -13.94
N PRO A 99 3.19 10.34 -13.00
CA PRO A 99 3.72 10.20 -11.65
C PRO A 99 2.81 9.41 -10.72
N THR A 100 1.68 8.87 -11.21
CA THR A 100 0.65 8.27 -10.36
C THR A 100 0.25 6.88 -10.81
N ILE A 101 -0.26 6.09 -9.86
CA ILE A 101 -0.76 4.74 -10.09
C ILE A 101 -2.17 4.66 -9.51
N THR A 102 -3.13 4.23 -10.33
CA THR A 102 -4.49 3.97 -9.84
C THR A 102 -4.61 2.52 -9.39
N LYS A 103 -5.05 2.29 -8.16
CA LYS A 103 -5.29 0.95 -7.62
C LYS A 103 -6.71 0.77 -7.13
N ARG A 104 -7.27 -0.42 -7.40
CA ARG A 104 -8.57 -0.81 -6.86
C ARG A 104 -8.39 -1.15 -5.38
N VAL A 105 -9.29 -0.64 -4.55
CA VAL A 105 -9.36 -1.06 -3.14
C VAL A 105 -10.02 -2.43 -3.10
N SER A 106 -9.34 -3.39 -2.49
CA SER A 106 -9.87 -4.73 -2.25
C SER A 106 -10.23 -4.88 -0.77
N PHE A 107 -11.01 -5.91 -0.46
CA PHE A 107 -11.43 -6.19 0.90
C PHE A 107 -11.63 -7.69 1.15
N TYR A 108 -11.53 -8.08 2.41
CA TYR A 108 -11.99 -9.36 2.92
C TYR A 108 -13.15 -9.13 3.89
N VAL A 109 -14.11 -10.05 3.89
CA VAL A 109 -15.18 -10.10 4.89
C VAL A 109 -14.66 -10.93 6.05
N GLN A 110 -14.61 -10.33 7.24
CA GLN A 110 -14.20 -10.99 8.47
C GLN A 110 -15.37 -11.80 9.06
N ASP A 111 -15.09 -12.63 10.05
CA ASP A 111 -16.10 -13.51 10.68
C ASP A 111 -17.21 -12.72 11.40
N ASP A 112 -16.90 -11.52 11.87
CA ASP A 112 -17.84 -10.55 12.46
C ASP A 112 -18.59 -9.70 11.41
N ASP A 113 -18.54 -10.11 10.14
CA ASP A 113 -19.05 -9.39 8.97
C ASP A 113 -18.46 -7.97 8.77
N SER A 114 -17.37 -7.60 9.46
CA SER A 114 -16.65 -6.36 9.17
C SER A 114 -15.77 -6.49 7.92
N LEU A 115 -15.41 -5.36 7.30
CA LEU A 115 -14.58 -5.33 6.09
C LEU A 115 -13.16 -4.91 6.42
N LYS A 116 -12.19 -5.77 6.11
CA LYS A 116 -10.76 -5.42 6.14
C LYS A 116 -10.31 -5.02 4.73
N TYR A 117 -9.91 -3.77 4.57
CA TYR A 117 -9.50 -3.22 3.28
C TYR A 117 -8.00 -3.28 3.08
N TYR A 118 -7.57 -3.43 1.83
CA TYR A 118 -6.17 -3.44 1.45
C TYR A 118 -6.02 -3.08 -0.03
N ILE A 119 -4.79 -2.76 -0.45
CA ILE A 119 -4.47 -2.53 -1.86
C ILE A 119 -3.63 -3.69 -2.39
N PRO A 120 -4.12 -4.48 -3.35
CA PRO A 120 -3.36 -5.61 -3.89
C PRO A 120 -2.18 -5.14 -4.75
N VAL A 121 -1.03 -5.79 -4.55
CA VAL A 121 0.22 -5.60 -5.31
C VAL A 121 0.81 -6.98 -5.65
N PRO A 122 1.72 -7.12 -6.63
CA PRO A 122 2.21 -8.44 -7.07
C PRO A 122 2.82 -9.29 -5.97
N TYR A 123 3.42 -8.64 -4.97
CA TYR A 123 4.14 -9.30 -3.88
C TYR A 123 3.41 -9.13 -2.53
N GLY A 124 2.08 -9.01 -2.55
CA GLY A 124 1.26 -8.97 -1.35
C GLY A 124 0.19 -7.89 -1.40
N TRP A 125 0.16 -7.05 -0.37
CA TRP A 125 -0.76 -5.93 -0.27
C TRP A 125 -0.09 -4.71 0.39
N CYS A 126 -0.60 -3.52 0.10
CA CYS A 126 -0.28 -2.34 0.89
C CYS A 126 -1.30 -2.18 2.02
N ASP A 127 -0.80 -1.86 3.20
CA ASP A 127 -1.59 -1.51 4.37
C ASP A 127 -1.59 0.01 4.59
N LEU A 128 -2.61 0.51 5.30
CA LEU A 128 -2.62 1.88 5.78
C LEU A 128 -1.51 2.05 6.83
N TRP A 129 -0.63 3.02 6.60
CA TRP A 129 0.45 3.32 7.52
C TRP A 129 -0.10 3.89 8.84
N LYS A 130 0.37 3.36 9.97
CA LYS A 130 -0.19 3.63 11.31
C LYS A 130 0.62 4.66 12.11
N GLY A 131 1.46 5.46 11.46
CA GLY A 131 2.27 6.47 12.15
C GLY A 131 3.50 5.92 12.87
N LYS A 132 3.91 4.68 12.58
CA LYS A 132 5.06 4.02 13.23
C LYS A 132 6.19 3.80 12.24
N PRO A 133 7.47 3.81 12.67
CA PRO A 133 8.57 3.43 11.79
C PRO A 133 8.38 2.01 11.24
N GLU A 134 8.74 1.81 9.98
CA GLU A 134 8.68 0.50 9.32
C GLU A 134 10.10 -0.07 9.17
N TYR A 135 10.27 -1.35 9.50
CA TYR A 135 11.58 -2.00 9.49
C TYR A 135 12.05 -2.31 8.08
N SER A 136 13.31 -1.98 7.77
CA SER A 136 13.96 -2.30 6.49
C SER A 136 15.33 -2.94 6.69
N SER A 137 15.70 -3.87 5.82
CA SER A 137 16.98 -4.60 5.87
C SER A 137 17.51 -4.98 4.48
N TRP A 138 18.83 -5.01 4.33
CA TRP A 138 19.53 -5.32 3.06
C TRP A 138 20.69 -6.32 3.25
N TYR A 139 21.28 -6.82 2.15
CA TYR A 139 22.44 -7.74 2.20
C TYR A 139 23.74 -7.00 2.49
N ALA A 140 24.66 -7.68 3.18
CA ALA A 140 26.02 -7.22 3.45
C ALA A 140 26.90 -7.19 2.20
#